data_AF-A0AAV7EPZ5-F1
#
_entry.id   AF-A0AAV7EPZ5-F1
#
_cell.length_a   1.000
_cell.length_b   1.000
_cell.length_c   1.000
_cell.angle_alpha   90.00
_cell.angle_beta   90.00
_cell.angle_gamma   90.00
#
_symmetry.space_group_name_H-M   'P 1'
#
loop_
_entity.id
_entity.type
_entity.pdbx_description
1 polymer ?
#
loop_
_entity_poly.entity_id
_entity_poly.type
_entity_poly.pdbx_seq_one_letter_code
_entity_poly.pdbx_strand_id
1 'polypeptide(L)'
;MKQGTTTEWKRCKREMPYIHDIPQSLKYHAKVTSSGYRALIFSGDHDLLVPHIGTQAWIRSLNYSISVDWHSWGTGHVAPQHKPKECLPMFRKWISGSPL
;
A
#
# COMPACT_ATOMS: atom_id res chain seq x y z
N MET A 1 37.82 9.39 0.06
CA MET A 1 36.42 9.24 -0.40
C MET A 1 36.38 8.12 -1.43
N LYS A 2 35.44 7.17 -1.33
CA LYS A 2 35.31 6.11 -2.35
C LYS A 2 34.50 6.63 -3.54
N GLN A 3 34.90 6.32 -4.77
CA GLN A 3 34.08 6.65 -5.93
C GLN A 3 32.70 5.99 -5.77
N GLY A 4 31.63 6.77 -5.96
CA GLY A 4 30.24 6.31 -5.87
C GLY A 4 29.54 6.52 -4.52
N THR A 5 30.21 6.96 -3.46
CA THR A 5 29.53 7.25 -2.17
C THR A 5 29.05 8.70 -2.08
N THR A 6 27.76 8.90 -1.81
CA THR A 6 27.17 10.22 -1.55
C THR A 6 27.48 10.68 -0.12
N THR A 7 27.80 11.96 0.07
CA THR A 7 28.14 12.52 1.39
C THR A 7 26.91 12.95 2.21
N GLU A 8 25.79 13.20 1.55
CA GLU A 8 24.55 13.69 2.16
C GLU A 8 23.41 12.66 1.98
N TRP A 9 22.71 12.35 3.07
CA TRP A 9 21.50 11.54 3.00
C TRP A 9 20.33 12.37 2.47
N LYS A 10 19.70 11.93 1.39
CA LYS A 10 18.51 12.56 0.81
C LYS A 10 17.32 11.61 0.93
N ARG A 11 16.21 12.09 1.49
CA ARG A 11 14.98 11.30 1.70
C ARG A 11 14.43 10.71 0.40
N CYS A 12 14.35 11.52 -0.66
CA CYS A 12 13.89 11.10 -1.99
C CYS A 12 14.80 11.70 -3.06
N LYS A 13 15.46 10.86 -3.86
CA LYS A 13 16.23 11.29 -5.04
C LYS A 13 15.33 11.20 -6.29
N ARG A 14 14.81 12.33 -6.74
CA ARG A 14 13.84 12.38 -7.87
C ARG A 14 14.50 12.26 -9.26
N GLU A 15 15.80 12.54 -9.35
CA GLU A 15 16.56 12.59 -10.61
C GLU A 15 17.14 11.21 -11.01
N MET A 16 16.44 10.13 -10.68
CA MET A 16 16.87 8.78 -11.10
C MET A 16 16.19 8.39 -12.41
N PRO A 17 16.93 7.86 -13.40
CA PRO A 17 16.32 7.34 -14.61
C PRO A 17 15.43 6.16 -14.23
N TYR A 18 14.12 6.34 -14.35
CA TYR A 18 13.13 5.30 -14.10
C TYR A 18 12.18 5.24 -15.29
N ILE A 19 12.02 4.05 -15.86
CA ILE A 19 11.12 3.82 -16.99
C ILE A 19 9.77 3.36 -16.40
N HIS A 20 8.70 4.06 -16.78
CA HIS A 20 7.34 3.71 -16.37
C HIS A 20 6.68 2.77 -17.38
N ASP A 21 7.22 1.55 -17.51
CA ASP A 21 6.77 0.52 -18.46
C ASP A 21 5.71 -0.44 -17.88
N ILE A 22 5.48 -0.40 -16.57
CA ILE A 22 4.45 -1.18 -15.88
C ILE A 22 3.25 -0.28 -15.55
N PRO A 23 2.17 -0.30 -16.35
CA PRO A 23 1.02 0.59 -16.13
C PRO A 23 0.12 0.12 -14.97
N GLN A 24 0.17 -1.17 -14.59
CA GLN A 24 -0.69 -1.73 -13.55
C GLN A 24 -0.10 -2.96 -12.88
N SER A 25 -0.41 -3.12 -11.59
CA SER A 25 0.01 -4.27 -10.78
C SER A 25 -1.01 -5.41 -10.74
N LEU A 26 -2.20 -5.28 -11.35
CA LEU A 26 -3.30 -6.26 -11.22
C LEU A 26 -2.86 -7.70 -11.53
N LYS A 27 -2.20 -7.91 -12.67
CA LYS A 27 -1.74 -9.24 -13.11
C LYS A 27 -0.77 -9.87 -12.09
N TYR A 28 0.13 -9.07 -11.54
CA TYR A 28 1.11 -9.54 -10.57
C TYR A 28 0.47 -9.83 -9.21
N HIS A 29 -0.44 -8.96 -8.77
CA HIS A 29 -1.15 -9.18 -7.52
C HIS A 29 -1.99 -10.44 -7.58
N ALA A 30 -2.78 -10.62 -8.65
CA ALA A 30 -3.60 -11.81 -8.86
C ALA A 30 -2.77 -13.11 -8.87
N LYS A 31 -1.57 -13.08 -9.48
CA LYS A 31 -0.66 -14.23 -9.50
C LYS A 31 -0.15 -14.60 -8.10
N VAL A 32 0.19 -13.61 -7.28
CA VAL A 32 0.74 -13.83 -5.94
C VAL A 32 -0.36 -14.33 -5.00
N THR A 33 -1.53 -13.72 -5.01
CA THR A 33 -2.67 -14.14 -4.17
C THR A 33 -3.21 -15.52 -4.59
N SER A 34 -3.26 -15.85 -5.89
CA SER A 34 -3.64 -17.19 -6.34
C SER A 34 -2.65 -18.28 -5.93
N SER A 35 -1.41 -17.90 -5.58
CA SER A 35 -0.37 -18.81 -5.08
C SER A 35 -0.43 -19.00 -3.55
N GLY A 36 -1.47 -18.50 -2.88
CA GLY A 36 -1.70 -18.67 -1.44
C GLY A 36 -1.08 -17.58 -0.55
N TYR A 37 -0.47 -16.56 -1.14
CA TYR A 37 0.07 -15.44 -0.35
C TYR A 37 -1.04 -14.48 0.08
N ARG A 38 -1.06 -14.15 1.36
CA ARG A 38 -1.98 -13.17 1.93
C ARG A 38 -1.53 -11.75 1.57
N ALA A 39 -2.46 -10.88 1.17
CA ALA A 39 -2.21 -9.47 0.92
C ALA A 39 -3.09 -8.56 1.79
N LEU A 40 -2.47 -7.55 2.43
CA LEU A 40 -3.17 -6.48 3.13
C LEU A 40 -3.11 -5.22 2.29
N ILE A 41 -4.28 -4.69 1.94
CA ILE A 41 -4.41 -3.40 1.23
C ILE A 41 -5.14 -2.45 2.18
N PHE A 42 -4.49 -1.35 2.53
CA PHE A 42 -5.09 -0.27 3.32
C PHE A 42 -4.73 1.07 2.66
N SER A 43 -5.68 2.01 2.68
CA SER A 43 -5.55 3.30 2.00
C SER A 43 -6.18 4.38 2.87
N GLY A 44 -5.48 5.50 3.03
CA GLY A 44 -6.00 6.66 3.73
C GLY A 44 -7.08 7.36 2.89
N ASP A 45 -8.26 7.56 3.48
CA ASP A 45 -9.41 8.17 2.81
C ASP A 45 -9.24 9.67 2.51
N HIS A 46 -8.31 10.35 3.18
CA HIS A 46 -7.95 11.75 2.95
C HIS A 46 -6.67 11.90 2.11
N ASP A 47 -6.15 10.83 1.52
CA ASP A 47 -5.05 10.92 0.56
C ASP A 47 -5.55 11.45 -0.78
N LEU A 48 -5.06 12.62 -1.20
CA LEU A 48 -5.39 13.20 -2.50
C LEU A 48 -4.38 12.82 -3.60
N LEU A 49 -3.19 12.30 -3.25
CA LEU A 49 -2.22 11.82 -4.23
C LEU A 49 -2.58 10.44 -4.75
N VAL A 50 -3.02 9.55 -3.86
CA VAL A 50 -3.51 8.20 -4.20
C VAL A 50 -4.88 8.01 -3.54
N PRO A 51 -5.96 8.49 -4.18
CA PRO A 51 -7.27 8.51 -3.56
C PRO A 51 -7.84 7.11 -3.36
N HIS A 52 -8.46 6.90 -2.19
CA HIS A 52 -9.02 5.61 -1.78
C HIS A 52 -10.04 5.03 -2.78
N ILE A 53 -10.78 5.88 -3.49
CA ILE A 53 -11.72 5.46 -4.55
C ILE A 53 -11.01 4.72 -5.71
N GLY A 54 -9.76 5.12 -6.03
CA GLY A 54 -8.93 4.43 -7.02
C GLY A 54 -8.52 3.05 -6.52
N THR A 55 -8.12 2.95 -5.25
CA THR A 55 -7.83 1.67 -4.59
C THR A 55 -9.07 0.75 -4.58
N GLN A 56 -10.26 1.29 -4.28
CA GLN A 56 -11.49 0.51 -4.32
C GLN A 56 -11.82 0.00 -5.74
N ALA A 57 -11.68 0.85 -6.77
CA ALA A 57 -11.88 0.46 -8.16
C ALA A 57 -10.89 -0.65 -8.58
N TRP A 58 -9.62 -0.51 -8.18
CA TRP A 58 -8.58 -1.51 -8.41
C TRP A 58 -8.90 -2.84 -7.73
N ILE A 59 -9.34 -2.83 -6.46
CA ILE A 59 -9.73 -4.06 -5.73
C ILE A 59 -10.93 -4.74 -6.42
N ARG A 60 -11.95 -3.97 -6.81
CA ARG A 60 -13.13 -4.51 -7.51
C ARG A 60 -12.76 -5.19 -8.82
N SER A 61 -11.75 -4.69 -9.53
CA SER A 61 -11.27 -5.30 -10.79
C SER A 61 -10.57 -6.66 -10.61
N LEU A 62 -10.16 -7.04 -9.40
CA LEU A 62 -9.62 -8.38 -9.12
C LEU A 62 -10.71 -9.47 -9.07
N ASN A 63 -11.98 -9.08 -8.97
CA ASN A 63 -13.12 -9.99 -8.88
C ASN A 63 -13.04 -10.98 -7.70
N TYR A 64 -12.61 -10.50 -6.52
CA TYR A 64 -12.64 -11.27 -5.27
C TYR A 64 -13.94 -11.09 -4.50
N SER A 65 -14.33 -12.12 -3.75
CA SER A 65 -15.42 -12.02 -2.78
C SER A 65 -15.04 -11.06 -1.65
N ILE A 66 -15.90 -10.08 -1.38
CA ILE A 66 -15.76 -9.20 -0.23
C ILE A 66 -16.30 -9.92 0.99
N SER A 67 -15.45 -10.12 2.01
CA SER A 67 -15.83 -10.80 3.25
C SER A 67 -16.13 -9.85 4.41
N VAL A 68 -15.69 -8.58 4.33
CA VAL A 68 -15.90 -7.55 5.34
C VAL A 68 -16.11 -6.21 4.64
N ASP A 69 -17.11 -5.45 5.07
CA ASP A 69 -17.39 -4.12 4.52
C ASP A 69 -16.27 -3.11 4.84
N TRP A 70 -16.20 -2.09 3.99
CA TRP A 70 -15.22 -1.02 4.15
C TRP A 70 -15.51 -0.15 5.39
N HIS A 71 -14.45 0.31 6.06
CA HIS A 71 -14.53 1.28 7.14
C HIS A 71 -13.48 2.40 6.97
N SER A 72 -13.88 3.63 7.33
CA SER A 72 -13.07 4.86 7.27
C SER A 72 -12.23 5.02 8.54
N TRP A 73 -10.96 5.43 8.42
CA TRP A 73 -10.09 5.73 9.55
C TRP A 73 -9.66 7.20 9.63
N GLY A 74 -10.05 8.03 8.66
CA GLY A 74 -9.78 9.48 8.65
C GLY A 74 -8.29 9.79 8.62
N THR A 75 -7.58 9.33 7.58
CA THR A 75 -6.11 9.45 7.49
C THR A 75 -5.62 9.68 6.06
N GLY A 76 -4.43 10.27 5.92
CA GLY A 76 -3.82 10.60 4.63
C GLY A 76 -2.82 9.55 4.12
N HIS A 77 -1.94 9.96 3.20
CA HIS A 77 -0.97 9.09 2.51
C HIS A 77 -0.07 8.28 3.47
N VAL A 78 0.45 8.93 4.50
CA VAL A 78 1.32 8.33 5.53
C VAL A 78 0.51 7.92 6.76
N ALA A 79 -0.48 7.04 6.56
CA ALA A 79 -1.42 6.65 7.62
C ALA A 79 -0.79 6.26 8.97
N PRO A 80 0.30 5.45 9.01
CA PRO A 80 0.94 5.08 10.28
C PRO A 80 1.59 6.26 11.02
N GLN A 81 1.93 7.37 10.33
CA GLN A 81 2.46 8.57 10.98
C GLN A 81 1.35 9.38 11.67
N HIS A 82 0.16 9.44 11.07
CA HIS A 82 -0.97 10.22 11.58
C HIS A 82 -1.88 9.45 12.54
N LYS A 83 -2.00 8.13 12.36
CA LYS A 83 -2.91 7.24 13.10
C LYS A 83 -2.19 5.97 13.61
N PRO A 84 -1.09 6.11 14.39
CA PRO A 84 -0.31 4.96 14.83
C PRO A 84 -1.08 4.02 15.76
N LYS A 85 -2.02 4.56 16.57
CA LYS A 85 -2.82 3.78 17.52
C LYS A 85 -3.85 2.89 16.83
N GLU A 86 -4.25 3.24 15.62
CA GLU A 86 -5.17 2.50 14.77
C GLU A 86 -4.42 1.54 13.84
N CYS A 87 -3.32 2.00 13.23
CA CYS A 87 -2.54 1.19 12.29
C CYS A 87 -1.79 0.03 12.97
N LEU A 88 -1.26 0.22 14.17
CA LEU A 88 -0.48 -0.83 14.84
C LEU A 88 -1.33 -2.06 15.22
N PRO A 89 -2.54 -1.92 15.82
CA PRO A 89 -3.42 -3.06 16.06
C PRO A 89 -3.86 -3.77 14.78
N MET A 90 -4.22 -3.02 13.72
CA MET A 90 -4.54 -3.61 12.40
C MET A 90 -3.37 -4.49 11.91
N PHE A 91 -2.15 -3.94 11.89
CA PHE A 91 -0.98 -4.67 11.42
C PHE A 91 -0.69 -5.90 12.27
N ARG A 92 -0.83 -5.79 13.61
CA ARG A 92 -0.67 -6.92 14.55
C ARG A 92 -1.68 -8.05 14.28
N LYS A 93 -2.96 -7.72 14.11
CA LYS A 93 -4.01 -8.69 13.75
C LYS A 93 -3.71 -9.37 12.42
N TRP A 94 -3.30 -8.59 11.42
CA TRP A 94 -2.95 -9.11 10.11
C TRP A 94 -1.82 -10.14 10.17
N ILE A 95 -0.69 -9.82 10.82
CA ILE A 95 0.46 -10.72 10.89
C ILE A 95 0.15 -11.99 11.70
N SER A 96 -0.69 -11.91 12.74
CA SER A 96 -1.11 -13.07 13.54
C SER A 96 -2.16 -13.95 12.85
N GLY A 97 -2.69 -13.53 11.69
CA GLY A 97 -3.78 -14.26 11.01
C GLY A 97 -5.13 -14.11 11.71
N SER A 98 -5.26 -13.16 12.63
CA SER A 98 -6.52 -12.87 13.29
C SER A 98 -7.42 -12.02 12.38
N PRO A 99 -8.75 -12.13 12.49
CA PRO A 99 -9.68 -11.23 11.80
C PRO A 99 -9.36 -9.76 12.11
N LEU A 100 -9.46 -8.91 11.09
CA LEU A 100 -9.24 -7.46 11.18
C LEU A 100 -10.36 -6.77 11.96
#